data_AF-A0A819J4G5-F1
#
_entry.id   AF-A0A819J4G5-F1
#
_cell.length_a   1.000
_cell.length_b   1.000
_cell.length_c   1.000
_cell.angle_alpha   90.00
_cell.angle_beta   90.00
_cell.angle_gamma   90.00
#
_symmetry.space_group_name_H-M   'P 1'
#
loop_
_entity.id
_entity.type
_entity.pdbx_description
1 polymer ?
#
loop_
_entity_poly.entity_id
_entity_poly.type
_entity_poly.pdbx_seq_one_letter_code
_entity_poly.pdbx_strand_id
1 'polypeptide(L)'
;MKGVTWFWKANTNPWSSNEIEQWIPFPNIINRQIEQAYQGRQLEVVISEKYKIDLNRLLQIDILNFDRQRPVRRCSKAGDTLAYYRRERFNFAQPIQRSIADDTLNYGCSFVTDWFILFTKVNRTLRDDDRSKLTTLGPFCYLMFNYIGIRHNEYMSIRNQLKRFVKKTDNNTSEITVYRGETLSLDDIEIYKNAVGKGDFYKWLSFVSTSRSRDAAEEFGSNVLHIITIKRSSSNDQYVDLEPISYYNDEEEILLRPGVRFKIDDTYDDPITGRCIFHIQIEPSFISNLM
;
A
#
# COMPACT_ATOMS: atom_id res chain seq x y z
N MET A 1 -0.08 -17.83 -4.81
CA MET A 1 1.31 -18.36 -4.76
C MET A 1 1.83 -18.25 -3.33
N LYS A 2 2.42 -19.31 -2.76
CA LYS A 2 3.02 -19.27 -1.42
C LYS A 2 4.22 -18.31 -1.42
N GLY A 3 4.40 -17.54 -0.34
CA GLY A 3 5.32 -16.39 -0.23
C GLY A 3 6.77 -16.73 -0.56
N VAL A 4 7.16 -16.48 -1.81
CA VAL A 4 8.53 -16.58 -2.29
C VAL A 4 9.02 -15.18 -2.58
N THR A 5 10.15 -14.85 -1.99
CA THR A 5 10.80 -13.56 -2.17
C THR A 5 12.21 -13.78 -2.70
N TRP A 6 12.53 -13.12 -3.79
CA TRP A 6 13.82 -13.07 -4.43
C TRP A 6 14.59 -11.87 -3.92
N PHE A 7 15.89 -12.06 -3.70
CA PHE A 7 16.79 -11.04 -3.19
C PHE A 7 18.01 -10.94 -4.09
N TRP A 8 18.62 -9.76 -4.13
CA TRP A 8 19.95 -9.55 -4.70
C TRP A 8 20.93 -9.10 -3.62
N LYS A 9 22.20 -9.47 -3.79
CA LYS A 9 23.27 -9.10 -2.85
C LYS A 9 23.74 -7.67 -3.12
N ALA A 10 23.56 -6.78 -2.15
CA ALA A 10 23.69 -5.33 -2.30
C ALA A 10 25.03 -4.74 -1.85
N ASN A 11 25.93 -5.58 -1.37
CA ASN A 11 27.30 -5.23 -1.03
C ASN A 11 28.03 -4.51 -2.18
N THR A 12 28.91 -3.54 -1.84
CA THR A 12 29.77 -2.84 -2.81
C THR A 12 30.63 -3.83 -3.59
N ASN A 13 31.18 -4.83 -2.88
CA ASN A 13 31.75 -6.01 -3.50
C ASN A 13 30.87 -7.23 -3.20
N PRO A 14 29.99 -7.66 -4.12
CA PRO A 14 29.06 -8.76 -3.89
C PRO A 14 29.75 -10.11 -3.69
N TRP A 15 31.04 -10.21 -4.01
CA TRP A 15 31.85 -11.43 -3.91
C TRP A 15 32.76 -11.45 -2.67
N SER A 16 32.79 -10.37 -1.88
CA SER A 16 33.59 -10.32 -0.65
C SER A 16 33.02 -11.25 0.42
N SER A 17 33.88 -12.08 1.01
CA SER A 17 33.58 -12.88 2.21
C SER A 17 33.76 -12.11 3.51
N ASN A 18 34.41 -10.94 3.45
CA ASN A 18 34.77 -10.15 4.63
C ASN A 18 33.71 -9.10 4.99
N GLU A 19 32.73 -8.88 4.11
CA GLU A 19 31.62 -7.96 4.36
C GLU A 19 30.41 -8.70 4.92
N ILE A 20 29.68 -8.06 5.84
CA ILE A 20 28.37 -8.55 6.28
C ILE A 20 27.45 -8.59 5.06
N GLU A 21 26.84 -9.74 4.80
CA GLU A 21 25.97 -9.90 3.65
C GLU A 21 24.73 -9.01 3.76
N GLN A 22 24.51 -8.18 2.75
CA GLN A 22 23.32 -7.36 2.62
C GLN A 22 22.47 -7.88 1.48
N TRP A 23 21.27 -8.36 1.80
CA TRP A 23 20.34 -8.91 0.82
C TRP A 23 19.09 -8.03 0.75
N ILE A 24 18.84 -7.46 -0.41
CA ILE A 24 17.69 -6.57 -0.65
C ILE A 24 16.67 -7.32 -1.50
N PRO A 25 15.37 -7.34 -1.11
CA PRO A 25 14.34 -7.98 -1.91
C PRO A 25 14.15 -7.23 -3.23
N PHE A 26 13.79 -7.95 -4.29
CA PHE A 26 13.32 -7.31 -5.51
C PHE A 26 11.94 -6.65 -5.28
N PRO A 27 11.62 -5.55 -5.99
CA PRO A 27 10.26 -4.99 -6.02
C PRO A 27 9.23 -6.05 -6.41
N ASN A 28 7.97 -5.91 -5.98
CA ASN A 28 6.96 -6.98 -6.14
C ASN A 28 6.76 -7.40 -7.59
N ILE A 29 6.64 -6.43 -8.49
CA ILE A 29 6.43 -6.67 -9.91
C ILE A 29 7.58 -7.51 -10.48
N ILE A 30 8.82 -7.12 -10.16
CA ILE A 30 10.03 -7.82 -10.57
C ILE A 30 10.10 -9.20 -9.91
N ASN A 31 9.83 -9.29 -8.61
CA ASN A 31 9.80 -10.55 -7.87
C ASN A 31 8.84 -11.57 -8.49
N ARG A 32 7.64 -11.11 -8.88
CA ARG A 32 6.63 -11.91 -9.57
C ARG A 32 7.13 -12.36 -10.94
N GLN A 33 7.72 -11.47 -11.72
CA GLN A 33 8.26 -11.79 -13.03
C GLN A 33 9.38 -12.85 -12.94
N ILE A 34 10.29 -12.70 -11.98
CA ILE A 34 11.37 -13.66 -11.72
C ILE A 34 10.79 -15.01 -11.31
N GLU A 35 9.83 -15.02 -10.38
CA GLU A 35 9.22 -16.26 -9.92
C GLU A 35 8.43 -16.97 -11.04
N GLN A 36 7.71 -16.23 -11.89
CA GLN A 36 7.01 -16.80 -13.04
C GLN A 36 7.99 -17.42 -14.04
N ALA A 37 9.09 -16.72 -14.37
CA ALA A 37 10.13 -17.25 -15.25
C ALA A 37 10.78 -18.52 -14.66
N TYR A 38 11.07 -18.52 -13.36
CA TYR A 38 11.64 -19.66 -12.65
C TYR A 38 10.70 -20.87 -12.65
N GLN A 39 9.41 -20.68 -12.33
CA GLN A 39 8.40 -21.74 -12.38
C GLN A 39 8.20 -22.27 -13.81
N GLY A 40 8.29 -21.38 -14.81
CA GLY A 40 8.26 -21.72 -16.23
C GLY A 40 9.53 -22.38 -16.76
N ARG A 41 10.52 -22.69 -15.89
CA ARG A 41 11.82 -23.27 -16.24
C ARG A 41 12.58 -22.47 -17.31
N GLN A 42 12.40 -21.15 -17.33
CA GLN A 42 13.18 -20.27 -18.18
C GLN A 42 14.62 -20.20 -17.63
N LEU A 43 15.59 -20.04 -18.53
CA LEU A 43 17.01 -19.93 -18.16
C LEU A 43 17.37 -18.51 -17.72
N GLU A 44 16.67 -17.51 -18.26
CA GLU A 44 16.91 -16.11 -17.96
C GLU A 44 15.61 -15.30 -17.96
N VAL A 45 15.63 -14.15 -17.27
CA VAL A 45 14.53 -13.18 -17.23
C VAL A 45 15.09 -11.76 -17.25
N VAL A 46 14.61 -10.94 -18.18
CA VAL A 46 14.99 -9.52 -18.28
C VAL A 46 14.13 -8.72 -17.31
N ILE A 47 14.74 -8.14 -16.28
CA ILE A 47 14.03 -7.43 -15.19
C ILE A 47 14.00 -5.91 -15.39
N SER A 48 14.87 -5.37 -16.25
CA SER A 48 14.84 -3.98 -16.69
C SER A 48 15.65 -3.81 -17.97
N GLU A 49 15.67 -2.60 -18.54
CA GLU A 49 16.53 -2.25 -19.69
C GLU A 49 18.03 -2.46 -19.42
N LYS A 50 18.43 -2.47 -18.14
CA LYS A 50 19.82 -2.58 -17.72
C LYS A 50 20.21 -3.95 -17.20
N TYR A 51 19.26 -4.73 -16.68
CA TYR A 51 19.58 -5.96 -15.97
C TYR A 51 18.74 -7.14 -16.42
N LYS A 52 19.40 -8.31 -16.49
CA LYS A 52 18.75 -9.62 -16.58
C LYS A 52 19.21 -10.52 -15.44
N ILE A 53 18.43 -11.56 -15.17
CA ILE A 53 18.78 -12.60 -14.20
C ILE A 53 18.97 -13.91 -14.93
N ASP A 54 20.13 -14.53 -14.74
CA ASP A 54 20.40 -15.93 -15.08
C ASP A 54 19.88 -16.79 -13.92
N LEU A 55 18.79 -17.51 -14.18
CA LEU A 55 18.08 -18.32 -13.18
C LEU A 55 18.80 -19.65 -12.89
N ASN A 56 19.66 -20.10 -13.79
CA ASN A 56 20.46 -21.31 -13.59
C ASN A 56 21.64 -21.05 -12.67
N ARG A 57 22.34 -19.92 -12.88
CA ARG A 57 23.49 -19.51 -12.07
C ARG A 57 23.10 -18.69 -10.86
N LEU A 58 21.84 -18.24 -10.77
CA LEU A 58 21.33 -17.34 -9.76
C LEU A 58 22.15 -16.04 -9.69
N LEU A 59 22.31 -15.39 -10.86
CA LEU A 59 23.06 -14.14 -11.01
C LEU A 59 22.21 -13.05 -11.66
N GLN A 60 22.26 -11.84 -11.12
CA GLN A 60 21.86 -10.63 -11.84
C GLN A 60 23.06 -10.12 -12.62
N ILE A 61 22.87 -9.84 -13.91
CA ILE A 61 23.91 -9.44 -14.86
C ILE A 61 23.50 -8.13 -15.52
N ASP A 62 24.40 -7.15 -15.55
CA ASP A 62 24.23 -5.92 -16.33
C ASP A 62 24.33 -6.25 -17.83
N ILE A 63 23.30 -5.90 -18.60
CA ILE A 63 23.17 -6.24 -20.02
C ILE A 63 24.26 -5.55 -20.85
N LEU A 64 24.72 -4.36 -20.42
CA LEU A 64 25.75 -3.59 -21.13
C LEU A 64 27.16 -3.93 -20.65
N ASN A 65 27.31 -4.55 -19.47
CA ASN A 65 28.61 -4.89 -18.89
C ASN A 65 28.55 -6.22 -18.13
N PHE A 66 28.90 -7.31 -18.81
CA PHE A 66 28.81 -8.68 -18.26
C PHE A 66 29.68 -8.93 -17.03
N ASP A 67 30.72 -8.13 -16.79
CA ASP A 67 31.56 -8.23 -15.58
C ASP A 67 30.84 -7.71 -14.33
N ARG A 68 29.82 -6.85 -14.52
CA ARG A 68 28.97 -6.34 -13.44
C ARG A 68 27.85 -7.32 -13.15
N GLN A 69 28.20 -8.32 -12.36
CA GLN A 69 27.29 -9.36 -11.88
C GLN A 69 27.22 -9.39 -10.34
N ARG A 70 26.06 -9.81 -9.83
CA ARG A 70 25.86 -10.05 -8.40
C ARG A 70 24.96 -11.25 -8.13
N PRO A 71 25.19 -11.99 -7.03
CA PRO A 71 24.34 -13.09 -6.63
C PRO A 71 22.89 -12.67 -6.41
N VAL A 72 21.96 -13.53 -6.81
CA VAL A 72 20.57 -13.51 -6.39
C VAL A 72 20.24 -14.77 -5.61
N ARG A 73 19.21 -14.71 -4.76
CA ARG A 73 18.73 -15.89 -4.05
C ARG A 73 17.21 -15.90 -3.97
N ARG A 74 16.66 -17.11 -4.00
CA ARG A 74 15.24 -17.39 -3.80
C ARG A 74 15.01 -17.83 -2.36
N CYS A 75 14.15 -17.14 -1.63
CA CYS A 75 13.78 -17.51 -0.26
C CYS A 75 12.32 -17.93 -0.22
N SER A 76 12.05 -19.18 0.16
CA SER A 76 10.70 -19.75 0.26
C SER A 76 10.19 -19.80 1.70
N LYS A 77 10.65 -18.90 2.58
CA LYS A 77 10.27 -18.94 4.00
C LYS A 77 8.78 -18.65 4.14
N ALA A 78 8.06 -19.63 4.69
CA ALA A 78 6.65 -19.57 5.08
C ALA A 78 6.38 -18.65 6.30
N GLY A 79 7.13 -17.56 6.44
CA GLY A 79 7.08 -16.67 7.60
C GLY A 79 7.67 -15.31 7.28
N ASP A 80 7.29 -14.74 6.13
CA ASP A 80 7.73 -13.41 5.73
C ASP A 80 6.85 -12.38 6.44
N THR A 81 7.23 -12.03 7.68
CA THR A 81 6.52 -11.08 8.52
C THR A 81 6.27 -9.76 7.81
N LEU A 82 7.15 -9.37 6.87
CA LEU A 82 6.99 -8.15 6.07
C LEU A 82 5.86 -8.26 5.03
N ALA A 83 5.78 -9.36 4.28
CA ALA A 83 4.66 -9.58 3.35
C ALA A 83 3.35 -9.74 4.11
N TYR A 84 3.39 -10.37 5.30
CA TYR A 84 2.26 -10.41 6.23
C TYR A 84 1.84 -9.00 6.65
N TYR A 85 2.72 -8.21 7.26
CA TYR A 85 2.42 -6.84 7.70
C TYR A 85 1.99 -5.90 6.56
N ARG A 86 2.55 -6.10 5.37
CA ARG A 86 2.17 -5.35 4.17
C ARG A 86 0.74 -5.68 3.73
N ARG A 87 0.33 -6.96 3.76
CA ARG A 87 -1.06 -7.37 3.50
C ARG A 87 -2.02 -6.90 4.59
N GLU A 88 -1.59 -6.96 5.83
CA GLU A 88 -2.37 -6.50 6.99
C GLU A 88 -2.72 -5.01 6.86
N ARG A 89 -1.80 -4.16 6.38
CA ARG A 89 -2.08 -2.73 6.09
C ARG A 89 -3.32 -2.54 5.21
N PHE A 90 -3.55 -3.45 4.26
CA PHE A 90 -4.66 -3.36 3.30
C PHE A 90 -5.88 -4.20 3.68
N ASN A 91 -5.77 -5.26 4.48
CA ASN A 91 -6.90 -6.18 4.75
C ASN A 91 -7.80 -5.80 5.93
N PHE A 92 -7.55 -4.66 6.60
CA PHE A 92 -8.24 -4.33 7.84
C PHE A 92 -9.27 -3.19 7.80
N ALA A 93 -9.82 -2.79 6.65
CA ALA A 93 -10.97 -1.87 6.66
C ALA A 93 -12.26 -2.69 6.70
N GLN A 94 -12.48 -3.40 7.81
CA GLN A 94 -13.82 -3.86 8.13
C GLN A 94 -14.69 -2.60 8.37
N PRO A 95 -15.72 -2.34 7.56
CA PRO A 95 -16.78 -1.46 7.99
C PRO A 95 -17.51 -2.15 9.16
N ILE A 96 -17.98 -1.34 10.11
CA ILE A 96 -18.90 -1.74 11.19
C ILE A 96 -18.21 -2.40 12.39
N GLN A 97 -18.23 -1.67 13.52
CA GLN A 97 -18.30 -2.29 14.84
C GLN A 97 -19.50 -1.70 15.61
N ARG A 98 -20.31 -2.60 16.17
CA ARG A 98 -20.71 -2.53 17.59
C ARG A 98 -19.78 -3.50 18.34
N SER A 99 -19.17 -3.05 19.43
CA SER A 99 -17.95 -3.65 20.02
C SER A 99 -18.18 -4.81 20.99
N ILE A 100 -17.12 -5.62 21.25
CA ILE A 100 -16.48 -5.91 22.56
C ILE A 100 -15.10 -6.60 22.37
N ALA A 101 -14.18 -6.33 23.31
CA ALA A 101 -12.72 -6.56 23.44
C ALA A 101 -12.24 -8.04 23.54
N ASP A 102 -10.94 -8.42 23.59
CA ASP A 102 -9.69 -7.77 24.02
C ASP A 102 -8.46 -8.50 23.40
N ASP A 103 -7.26 -7.98 23.68
CA ASP A 103 -6.00 -8.68 24.03
C ASP A 103 -4.71 -8.41 23.22
N THR A 104 -3.62 -8.53 23.98
CA THR A 104 -2.32 -7.81 23.97
C THR A 104 -1.17 -8.45 23.15
N LEU A 105 -0.12 -7.67 22.80
CA LEU A 105 1.09 -8.17 22.09
C LEU A 105 2.41 -7.49 22.48
N ASN A 106 3.47 -8.32 22.40
CA ASN A 106 4.88 -8.18 22.78
C ASN A 106 5.77 -7.60 21.63
N TYR A 107 6.97 -7.07 21.91
CA TYR A 107 7.81 -6.26 20.98
C TYR A 107 9.13 -6.91 20.53
N GLY A 108 9.56 -6.61 19.29
CA GLY A 108 10.91 -6.88 18.76
C GLY A 108 11.18 -6.35 17.32
N CYS A 109 11.86 -5.19 17.24
CA CYS A 109 12.71 -4.56 16.20
C CYS A 109 12.57 -4.87 14.68
N SER A 110 12.22 -3.83 13.89
CA SER A 110 13.02 -3.27 12.75
C SER A 110 12.30 -2.01 12.27
N PHE A 111 12.94 -0.85 12.07
CA PHE A 111 12.21 0.42 11.86
C PHE A 111 11.11 0.35 10.78
N VAL A 112 11.32 -0.33 9.65
CA VAL A 112 10.27 -0.49 8.62
C VAL A 112 9.14 -1.40 9.10
N THR A 113 9.44 -2.51 9.77
CA THR A 113 8.42 -3.36 10.41
C THR A 113 7.73 -2.66 11.58
N ASP A 114 8.43 -1.77 12.29
CA ASP A 114 7.91 -1.04 13.45
C ASP A 114 6.90 0.01 13.00
N TRP A 115 7.13 0.68 11.86
CA TRP A 115 6.13 1.54 11.21
C TRP A 115 4.86 0.75 10.84
N PHE A 116 5.01 -0.45 10.28
CA PHE A 116 3.85 -1.30 9.98
C PHE A 116 3.14 -1.78 11.24
N ILE A 117 3.88 -2.19 12.28
CA ILE A 117 3.31 -2.60 13.57
C ILE A 117 2.55 -1.44 14.21
N LEU A 118 3.12 -0.24 14.21
CA LEU A 118 2.48 0.98 14.73
C LEU A 118 1.25 1.33 13.91
N PHE A 119 1.33 1.29 12.58
CA PHE A 119 0.20 1.55 11.70
C PHE A 119 -0.95 0.56 11.95
N THR A 120 -0.65 -0.74 12.06
CA THR A 120 -1.63 -1.78 12.39
C THR A 120 -2.25 -1.54 13.77
N LYS A 121 -1.44 -1.21 14.79
CA LYS A 121 -1.93 -0.91 16.15
C LYS A 121 -2.85 0.31 16.15
N VAL A 122 -2.44 1.40 15.49
CA VAL A 122 -3.23 2.62 15.33
C VAL A 122 -4.55 2.34 14.64
N ASN A 123 -4.52 1.64 13.50
CA ASN A 123 -5.72 1.32 12.76
C ASN A 123 -6.67 0.41 13.56
N ARG A 124 -6.15 -0.53 14.35
CA ARG A 124 -6.96 -1.36 15.27
C ARG A 124 -7.60 -0.50 16.36
N THR A 125 -6.82 0.30 17.07
CA THR A 125 -7.30 1.22 18.11
C THR A 125 -8.39 2.17 17.59
N LEU A 126 -8.21 2.72 16.38
CA LEU A 126 -9.20 3.62 15.77
C LEU A 126 -10.51 2.91 15.41
N ARG A 127 -10.46 1.64 14.99
CA ARG A 127 -11.66 0.84 14.72
C ARG A 127 -12.41 0.46 15.98
N ASP A 128 -11.68 0.08 17.01
CA ASP A 128 -12.24 -0.35 18.29
C ASP A 128 -12.77 0.84 19.14
N ASP A 129 -12.65 2.09 18.64
CA ASP A 129 -12.85 3.35 19.38
C ASP A 129 -12.16 3.32 20.76
N ASP A 130 -10.98 2.68 20.84
CA ASP A 130 -10.25 2.50 22.10
C ASP A 130 -9.50 3.78 22.47
N ARG A 131 -10.21 4.68 23.15
CA ARG A 131 -9.66 5.95 23.62
C ARG A 131 -8.61 5.80 24.71
N SER A 132 -8.46 4.63 25.34
CA SER A 132 -7.43 4.40 26.36
C SER A 132 -6.01 4.51 25.81
N LYS A 133 -5.82 4.30 24.50
CA LYS A 133 -4.53 4.40 23.81
C LYS A 133 -4.23 5.79 23.27
N LEU A 134 -5.09 6.78 23.51
CA LEU A 134 -4.88 8.14 22.99
C LEU A 134 -3.56 8.74 23.47
N THR A 135 -3.14 8.46 24.71
CA THR A 135 -1.87 8.97 25.26
C THR A 135 -0.64 8.31 24.64
N THR A 136 -0.73 7.06 24.19
CA THR A 136 0.39 6.30 23.64
C THR A 136 0.48 6.37 22.12
N LEU A 137 -0.65 6.28 21.41
CA LEU A 137 -0.72 6.28 19.96
C LEU A 137 -1.16 7.64 19.38
N GLY A 138 -1.78 8.51 20.17
CA GLY A 138 -2.23 9.84 19.73
C GLY A 138 -1.13 10.72 19.14
N PRO A 139 0.08 10.79 19.74
CA PRO A 139 1.19 11.54 19.13
C PRO A 139 1.55 11.02 17.73
N PHE A 140 1.56 9.70 17.52
CA PHE A 140 1.81 9.12 16.20
C PHE A 140 0.68 9.45 15.21
N CYS A 141 -0.59 9.32 15.62
CA CYS A 141 -1.73 9.74 14.80
C CYS A 141 -1.64 11.22 14.42
N TYR A 142 -1.26 12.08 15.36
CA TYR A 142 -1.06 13.51 15.13
C TYR A 142 0.06 13.77 14.13
N LEU A 143 1.19 13.06 14.25
CA LEU A 143 2.30 13.16 13.28
C LEU A 143 1.85 12.71 11.88
N MET A 144 1.21 11.54 11.76
CA MET A 144 0.67 11.06 10.49
C MET A 144 -0.32 12.06 9.87
N PHE A 145 -1.23 12.60 10.68
CA PHE A 145 -2.28 13.51 10.21
C PHE A 145 -1.72 14.87 9.77
N ASN A 146 -0.82 15.46 10.57
CA ASN A 146 -0.33 16.82 10.36
C ASN A 146 0.93 16.87 9.52
N TYR A 147 1.92 16.01 9.75
CA TYR A 147 3.21 16.11 9.07
C TYR A 147 3.22 15.47 7.70
N ILE A 148 2.48 14.38 7.53
CA ILE A 148 2.39 13.70 6.22
C ILE A 148 1.28 14.35 5.40
N GLY A 149 0.13 14.66 6.04
CA GLY A 149 -1.04 15.16 5.34
C GLY A 149 -1.10 16.66 5.07
N ILE A 150 -0.59 17.51 5.97
CA ILE A 150 -0.57 18.95 5.70
C ILE A 150 0.68 19.22 4.88
N ARG A 151 0.49 19.66 3.63
CA ARG A 151 1.52 20.31 2.83
C ARG A 151 1.93 21.61 3.52
N HIS A 152 2.65 21.51 4.64
CA HIS A 152 3.14 22.67 5.35
C HIS A 152 4.23 23.31 4.49
N ASN A 153 3.92 24.51 4.04
CA ASN A 153 4.76 25.45 3.32
C ASN A 153 5.23 25.04 1.91
N GLU A 154 4.61 25.72 0.95
CA GLU A 154 5.15 26.03 -0.37
C GLU A 154 6.60 26.60 -0.35
N TYR A 155 7.13 26.97 0.82
CA TYR A 155 8.46 27.56 0.95
C TYR A 155 9.62 26.60 1.28
N MET A 156 9.38 25.36 1.71
CA MET A 156 10.46 24.44 2.12
C MET A 156 10.48 23.09 1.37
N SER A 157 9.53 22.80 0.48
CA SER A 157 9.55 21.53 -0.25
C SER A 157 10.46 21.61 -1.47
N ILE A 158 11.46 20.71 -1.55
CA ILE A 158 12.21 20.32 -2.77
C ILE A 158 11.25 20.11 -3.98
N ARG A 159 9.99 19.79 -3.69
CA ARG A 159 8.87 19.66 -4.62
C ARG A 159 8.52 20.93 -5.41
N ASN A 160 8.80 22.16 -4.94
CA ASN A 160 8.53 23.37 -5.75
C ASN A 160 9.63 23.66 -6.80
N GLN A 161 10.84 23.13 -6.62
CA GLN A 161 11.83 23.09 -7.71
C GLN A 161 11.43 22.06 -8.78
N LEU A 162 10.88 20.90 -8.39
CA LEU A 162 10.43 19.85 -9.32
C LEU A 162 9.06 20.11 -9.95
N LYS A 163 8.11 20.76 -9.26
CA LYS A 163 6.80 21.15 -9.81
C LYS A 163 6.91 22.13 -10.97
N ARG A 164 8.01 22.89 -11.10
CA ARG A 164 8.27 23.73 -12.29
C ARG A 164 8.68 22.90 -13.52
N PHE A 165 9.11 21.65 -13.34
CA PHE A 165 9.49 20.76 -14.45
C PHE A 165 8.40 19.74 -14.83
N VAL A 166 7.46 19.42 -13.93
CA VAL A 166 6.46 18.35 -14.16
C VAL A 166 5.04 18.89 -14.45
N LYS A 167 4.82 20.21 -14.42
CA LYS A 167 3.51 20.81 -14.74
C LYS A 167 3.26 20.83 -16.26
N LYS A 168 3.07 19.66 -16.89
CA LYS A 168 2.76 19.62 -18.32
C LYS A 168 1.90 18.46 -18.85
N THR A 169 1.13 17.73 -18.04
CA THR A 169 0.27 16.66 -18.61
C THR A 169 -1.08 16.33 -17.97
N ASP A 170 -1.44 16.79 -16.77
CA ASP A 170 -2.80 16.52 -16.25
C ASP A 170 -3.73 17.72 -16.46
N ASN A 171 -4.39 17.71 -17.62
CA ASN A 171 -5.49 18.59 -17.95
C ASN A 171 -6.68 18.32 -17.01
N ASN A 172 -6.98 19.28 -16.14
CA ASN A 172 -8.33 19.63 -15.67
C ASN A 172 -9.22 18.61 -14.95
N THR A 173 -8.76 17.39 -14.64
CA THR A 173 -9.60 16.47 -13.86
C THR A 173 -9.61 16.89 -12.38
N SER A 174 -10.78 17.34 -11.93
CA SER A 174 -11.07 17.68 -10.53
C SER A 174 -11.14 16.45 -9.62
N GLU A 175 -10.78 15.26 -10.12
CA GLU A 175 -10.98 13.98 -9.46
C GLU A 175 -9.73 13.11 -9.63
N ILE A 176 -9.48 12.25 -8.64
CA ILE A 176 -8.53 11.14 -8.72
C ILE A 176 -9.27 9.83 -8.52
N THR A 177 -8.85 8.80 -9.26
CA THR A 177 -9.29 7.43 -9.02
C THR A 177 -8.16 6.66 -8.34
N VAL A 178 -8.50 5.95 -7.29
CA VAL A 178 -7.60 5.04 -6.57
C VAL A 178 -8.32 3.71 -6.36
N TYR A 179 -7.57 2.67 -6.08
CA TYR A 179 -8.02 1.30 -5.99
C TYR A 179 -7.64 0.71 -4.64
N ARG A 180 -8.47 -0.20 -4.13
CA ARG A 180 -8.18 -0.95 -2.92
C ARG A 180 -8.72 -2.36 -3.03
N GLY A 181 -7.84 -3.36 -3.04
CA GLY A 181 -8.23 -4.74 -2.84
C GLY A 181 -8.49 -5.01 -1.37
N GLU A 182 -9.55 -5.75 -1.08
CA GLU A 182 -9.91 -6.15 0.29
C GLU A 182 -10.47 -7.58 0.32
N THR A 183 -10.48 -8.18 1.51
CA THR A 183 -11.20 -9.43 1.77
C THR A 183 -12.36 -9.14 2.72
N LEU A 184 -13.59 -9.19 2.21
CA LEU A 184 -14.81 -8.95 3.01
C LEU A 184 -15.56 -10.26 3.26
N SER A 185 -16.32 -10.31 4.36
CA SER A 185 -17.26 -11.41 4.58
C SER A 185 -18.43 -11.31 3.58
N LEU A 186 -19.14 -12.41 3.35
CA LEU A 186 -20.33 -12.38 2.49
C LEU A 186 -21.41 -11.45 3.04
N ASP A 187 -21.55 -11.37 4.36
CA ASP A 187 -22.49 -10.47 5.02
C ASP A 187 -22.12 -9.00 4.78
N ASP A 188 -20.84 -8.63 4.87
CA ASP A 188 -20.38 -7.27 4.57
C ASP A 188 -20.58 -6.89 3.10
N ILE A 189 -20.31 -7.83 2.19
CA ILE A 189 -20.57 -7.64 0.75
C ILE A 189 -22.06 -7.39 0.54
N GLU A 190 -22.93 -8.15 1.19
CA GLU A 190 -24.38 -7.99 1.07
C GLU A 190 -24.85 -6.66 1.67
N ILE A 191 -24.27 -6.20 2.78
CA ILE A 191 -24.53 -4.87 3.33
C ILE A 191 -24.17 -3.79 2.31
N TYR A 192 -23.01 -3.91 1.66
CA TYR A 192 -22.56 -2.94 0.66
C TYR A 192 -23.41 -2.97 -0.61
N LYS A 193 -23.77 -4.16 -1.11
CA LYS A 193 -24.70 -4.31 -2.25
C LYS A 193 -26.05 -3.67 -1.95
N ASN A 194 -26.57 -3.88 -0.75
CA ASN A 194 -27.81 -3.26 -0.30
C ASN A 194 -27.72 -1.75 -0.11
N ALA A 195 -26.53 -1.16 -0.02
CA ALA A 195 -26.35 0.28 0.15
C ALA A 195 -26.44 1.07 -1.17
N VAL A 196 -26.25 0.40 -2.30
CA VAL A 196 -26.15 1.01 -3.63
C VAL A 196 -27.41 1.82 -3.94
N GLY A 197 -27.22 3.08 -4.33
CA GLY A 197 -28.32 3.98 -4.72
C GLY A 197 -29.20 4.51 -3.58
N LYS A 198 -28.99 4.08 -2.32
CA LYS A 198 -29.78 4.58 -1.17
C LYS A 198 -29.36 5.98 -0.71
N GLY A 199 -28.17 6.43 -1.09
CA GLY A 199 -27.62 7.72 -0.67
C GLY A 199 -27.07 7.74 0.76
N ASP A 200 -27.04 6.58 1.44
CA ASP A 200 -26.45 6.41 2.75
C ASP A 200 -24.94 6.68 2.71
N PHE A 201 -24.42 7.27 3.80
CA PHE A 201 -22.98 7.52 3.95
C PHE A 201 -22.37 6.52 4.92
N TYR A 202 -21.24 5.97 4.50
CA TYR A 202 -20.40 5.11 5.32
C TYR A 202 -19.14 5.86 5.73
N LYS A 203 -18.44 5.32 6.72
CA LYS A 203 -17.24 5.93 7.26
C LYS A 203 -16.17 4.87 7.52
N TRP A 204 -14.97 5.09 7.00
CA TRP A 204 -13.80 4.32 7.42
C TRP A 204 -13.18 5.00 8.63
N LEU A 205 -13.24 4.35 9.81
CA LEU A 205 -12.76 4.95 11.06
C LEU A 205 -11.23 5.02 11.15
N SER A 206 -10.52 4.12 10.47
CA SER A 206 -9.07 4.03 10.44
C SER A 206 -8.48 4.67 9.17
N PHE A 207 -7.14 4.79 9.10
CA PHE A 207 -6.49 5.15 7.84
C PHE A 207 -6.75 4.07 6.78
N VAL A 208 -7.01 4.48 5.55
CA VAL A 208 -7.28 3.56 4.43
C VAL A 208 -6.19 3.68 3.39
N SER A 209 -5.39 2.64 3.28
CA SER A 209 -4.39 2.53 2.23
C SER A 209 -5.06 2.17 0.90
N THR A 210 -4.73 2.93 -0.15
CA THR A 210 -5.22 2.77 -1.53
C THR A 210 -4.04 2.96 -2.49
N SER A 211 -4.19 2.55 -3.74
CA SER A 211 -3.16 2.66 -4.77
C SER A 211 -3.74 3.31 -6.02
N ARG A 212 -2.95 4.13 -6.74
CA ARG A 212 -3.34 4.55 -8.11
C ARG A 212 -3.21 3.41 -9.13
N SER A 213 -2.39 2.41 -8.83
CA SER A 213 -2.24 1.20 -9.63
C SER A 213 -3.29 0.15 -9.25
N ARG A 214 -4.20 -0.14 -10.19
CA ARG A 214 -5.18 -1.22 -10.03
C ARG A 214 -4.50 -2.56 -9.76
N ASP A 215 -3.45 -2.88 -10.53
CA ASP A 215 -2.71 -4.12 -10.42
C ASP A 215 -2.08 -4.29 -9.04
N ALA A 216 -1.55 -3.21 -8.46
CA ALA A 216 -1.01 -3.22 -7.10
C ALA A 216 -2.13 -3.43 -6.07
N ALA A 217 -3.25 -2.71 -6.18
CA ALA A 217 -4.38 -2.86 -5.28
C ALA A 217 -4.95 -4.28 -5.26
N GLU A 218 -5.05 -4.93 -6.42
CA GLU A 218 -5.54 -6.30 -6.56
C GLU A 218 -4.62 -7.36 -5.91
N GLU A 219 -3.38 -7.03 -5.55
CA GLU A 219 -2.51 -7.94 -4.78
C GLU A 219 -2.99 -8.13 -3.33
N PHE A 220 -3.74 -7.16 -2.80
CA PHE A 220 -4.06 -7.09 -1.38
C PHE A 220 -5.42 -7.68 -1.01
N GLY A 221 -6.33 -7.80 -1.97
CA GLY A 221 -7.68 -8.33 -1.81
C GLY A 221 -7.93 -9.65 -2.52
N SER A 222 -8.75 -10.51 -1.91
CA SER A 222 -9.11 -11.80 -2.51
C SER A 222 -10.43 -11.74 -3.28
N ASN A 223 -11.50 -11.24 -2.65
CA ASN A 223 -12.86 -11.28 -3.20
C ASN A 223 -13.48 -9.91 -3.49
N VAL A 224 -12.83 -8.79 -3.11
CA VAL A 224 -13.36 -7.45 -3.34
C VAL A 224 -12.30 -6.51 -3.92
N LEU A 225 -12.73 -5.66 -4.86
CA LEU A 225 -11.97 -4.49 -5.32
C LEU A 225 -12.85 -3.24 -5.23
N HIS A 226 -12.37 -2.24 -4.50
CA HIS A 226 -12.97 -0.92 -4.46
C HIS A 226 -12.32 -0.03 -5.53
N ILE A 227 -13.14 0.61 -6.35
CA ILE A 227 -12.75 1.68 -7.28
C ILE A 227 -13.23 2.99 -6.67
N ILE A 228 -12.30 3.79 -6.17
CA ILE A 228 -12.58 4.92 -5.29
C ILE A 228 -12.30 6.23 -6.04
N THR A 229 -13.32 7.06 -6.21
CA THR A 229 -13.20 8.40 -6.79
C THR A 229 -13.13 9.45 -5.68
N ILE A 230 -12.12 10.33 -5.75
CA ILE A 230 -11.88 11.38 -4.77
C ILE A 230 -11.84 12.74 -5.48
N LYS A 231 -12.73 13.66 -5.08
CA LYS A 231 -12.75 15.03 -5.59
C LYS A 231 -11.60 15.85 -4.99
N ARG A 232 -10.76 16.45 -5.85
CA ARG A 232 -9.60 17.28 -5.50
C ARG A 232 -9.98 18.69 -4.98
N SER A 233 -11.21 18.92 -4.50
CA SER A 233 -11.70 20.26 -4.15
C SER A 233 -10.75 21.03 -3.20
N SER A 234 -10.68 22.34 -3.38
CA SER A 234 -9.66 23.26 -2.83
C SER A 234 -9.64 23.43 -1.31
N SER A 235 -10.54 22.80 -0.56
CA SER A 235 -10.50 22.75 0.90
C SER A 235 -10.21 21.33 1.39
N ASN A 236 -8.93 20.96 1.30
CA ASN A 236 -8.13 20.16 2.23
C ASN A 236 -8.51 18.70 2.61
N ASP A 237 -7.45 17.90 2.77
CA ASP A 237 -7.25 16.99 3.90
C ASP A 237 -7.93 15.61 3.94
N GLN A 238 -8.38 15.04 2.82
CA GLN A 238 -8.94 13.67 2.87
C GLN A 238 -7.93 12.56 2.57
N TYR A 239 -6.83 12.89 1.90
CA TYR A 239 -5.83 11.91 1.51
C TYR A 239 -4.42 12.49 1.50
N VAL A 240 -3.44 11.59 1.51
CA VAL A 240 -2.03 11.93 1.36
C VAL A 240 -1.41 11.06 0.29
N ASP A 241 -0.61 11.70 -0.57
CA ASP A 241 0.21 11.02 -1.56
C ASP A 241 1.54 10.60 -0.92
N LEU A 242 1.71 9.29 -0.71
CA LEU A 242 2.86 8.71 -0.04
C LEU A 242 4.01 8.38 -0.99
N GLU A 243 3.81 8.45 -2.31
CA GLU A 243 4.83 8.16 -3.33
C GLU A 243 6.21 8.81 -3.03
N PRO A 244 6.33 10.07 -2.54
CA PRO A 244 7.64 10.69 -2.33
C PRO A 244 8.41 10.16 -1.11
N ILE A 245 7.74 9.49 -0.19
CA ILE A 245 8.30 9.06 1.10
C ILE A 245 8.16 7.55 1.34
N SER A 246 7.33 6.88 0.54
CA SER A 246 7.12 5.43 0.63
C SER A 246 8.35 4.69 0.14
N TYR A 247 8.75 3.67 0.90
CA TYR A 247 9.74 2.70 0.45
C TYR A 247 9.22 1.86 -0.73
N TYR A 248 7.90 1.75 -0.86
CA TYR A 248 7.18 1.03 -1.92
C TYR A 248 6.53 2.04 -2.87
N ASN A 249 7.35 2.83 -3.54
CA ASN A 249 6.87 3.86 -4.47
C ASN A 249 6.13 3.25 -5.69
N ASP A 250 6.43 2.01 -6.04
CA ASP A 250 5.75 1.21 -7.06
C ASP A 250 4.27 0.92 -6.73
N GLU A 251 3.87 1.03 -5.45
CA GLU A 251 2.47 0.94 -5.06
C GLU A 251 1.67 2.20 -5.38
N GLU A 252 2.32 3.32 -5.73
CA GLU A 252 1.64 4.60 -5.99
C GLU A 252 0.60 4.95 -4.90
N GLU A 253 0.99 4.75 -3.64
CA GLU A 253 0.07 4.71 -2.50
C GLU A 253 -0.55 6.08 -2.20
N ILE A 254 -1.87 6.09 -2.08
CA ILE A 254 -2.67 7.19 -1.57
C ILE A 254 -3.29 6.74 -0.25
N LEU A 255 -2.96 7.45 0.83
CA LEU A 255 -3.47 7.15 2.17
C LEU A 255 -4.66 8.05 2.49
N LEU A 256 -5.86 7.50 2.63
CA LEU A 256 -7.02 8.24 3.11
C LEU A 256 -6.96 8.41 4.62
N ARG A 257 -7.37 9.59 5.10
CA ARG A 257 -7.35 9.93 6.52
C ARG A 257 -8.45 9.17 7.30
N PRO A 258 -8.28 8.98 8.62
CA PRO A 258 -9.29 8.39 9.48
C PRO A 258 -10.57 9.20 9.43
N GLY A 259 -11.68 8.49 9.39
CA GLY A 259 -13.01 9.06 9.39
C GLY A 259 -13.50 9.60 8.05
N VAL A 260 -12.84 9.26 6.95
CA VAL A 260 -13.32 9.64 5.62
C VAL A 260 -14.70 9.04 5.37
N ARG A 261 -15.59 9.86 4.81
CA ARG A 261 -16.95 9.48 4.45
C ARG A 261 -17.02 9.05 2.99
N PHE A 262 -17.86 8.08 2.69
CA PHE A 262 -18.03 7.61 1.32
C PHE A 262 -19.45 7.13 1.05
N LYS A 263 -19.81 7.07 -0.23
CA LYS A 263 -21.00 6.42 -0.75
C LYS A 263 -20.60 5.29 -1.69
N ILE A 264 -21.49 4.31 -1.84
CA ILE A 264 -21.37 3.25 -2.82
C ILE A 264 -22.31 3.59 -3.97
N ASP A 265 -21.74 3.95 -5.10
CA ASP A 265 -22.50 4.42 -6.27
C ASP A 265 -22.99 3.26 -7.12
N ASP A 266 -22.18 2.21 -7.26
CA ASP A 266 -22.49 1.04 -8.07
C ASP A 266 -21.74 -0.20 -7.60
N THR A 267 -22.22 -1.38 -8.00
CA THR A 267 -21.56 -2.66 -7.75
C THR A 267 -21.85 -3.69 -8.85
N TYR A 268 -20.86 -4.53 -9.16
CA TYR A 268 -21.04 -5.68 -10.03
C TYR A 268 -20.06 -6.81 -9.66
N ASP A 269 -20.42 -8.05 -10.01
CA ASP A 269 -19.53 -9.20 -9.87
C ASP A 269 -18.71 -9.36 -11.17
N ASP A 270 -17.39 -9.35 -11.08
CA ASP A 270 -16.48 -9.56 -12.21
C ASP A 270 -16.38 -11.06 -12.53
N PRO A 271 -16.87 -11.52 -13.70
CA PRO A 271 -16.89 -12.94 -14.04
C PRO A 271 -15.50 -13.53 -14.32
N ILE A 272 -14.50 -12.69 -14.61
CA ILE A 272 -13.13 -13.13 -14.94
C ILE A 272 -12.37 -13.40 -13.64
N THR A 273 -12.44 -12.46 -12.70
CA THR A 273 -11.69 -12.55 -11.45
C THR A 273 -12.49 -13.21 -10.31
N GLY A 274 -13.81 -13.29 -10.45
CA GLY A 274 -14.72 -13.77 -9.41
C GLY A 274 -14.88 -12.79 -8.24
N ARG A 275 -14.44 -11.53 -8.41
CA ARG A 275 -14.46 -10.50 -7.36
C ARG A 275 -15.73 -9.65 -7.45
N CYS A 276 -16.21 -9.19 -6.30
CA CYS A 276 -17.20 -8.14 -6.24
C CYS A 276 -16.50 -6.77 -6.35
N ILE A 277 -16.96 -5.96 -7.29
CA ILE A 277 -16.43 -4.61 -7.54
C ILE A 277 -17.38 -3.60 -6.94
N PHE A 278 -16.84 -2.64 -6.17
CA PHE A 278 -17.60 -1.50 -5.64
C PHE A 278 -17.07 -0.20 -6.21
N HIS A 279 -17.95 0.60 -6.80
CA HIS A 279 -17.64 1.99 -7.15
C HIS A 279 -17.99 2.88 -5.96
N ILE A 280 -16.97 3.56 -5.43
CA ILE A 280 -17.06 4.35 -4.22
C ILE A 280 -16.73 5.81 -4.53
N GLN A 281 -17.56 6.74 -4.08
CA GLN A 281 -17.23 8.16 -4.10
C GLN A 281 -16.91 8.64 -2.68
N ILE A 282 -15.72 9.21 -2.50
CA ILE A 282 -15.37 9.92 -1.28
C ILE A 282 -16.13 11.24 -1.23
N GLU A 283 -16.76 11.48 -0.09
CA GLU A 283 -17.56 12.66 0.15
C GLU A 283 -16.79 13.62 1.06
N PRO A 284 -16.70 14.92 0.72
CA PRO A 284 -16.07 15.93 1.57
C PRO A 284 -16.69 15.90 2.97
N SER A 285 -15.86 15.64 3.98
CA SER A 285 -16.26 15.90 5.36
C SER A 285 -16.02 17.39 5.61
N PHE A 286 -17.08 18.18 5.58
CA PHE A 286 -17.03 19.49 6.23
C PHE A 286 -16.88 19.21 7.73
N ILE A 287 -15.64 19.06 8.19
CA ILE A 287 -15.36 19.35 9.60
C ILE A 287 -15.63 20.84 9.66
N SER A 288 -16.86 21.22 10.02
CA SER A 288 -17.17 22.59 10.42
C SER A 288 -16.10 22.93 11.43
N ASN A 289 -15.25 23.91 11.12
CA ASN A 289 -14.12 24.33 11.93
C ASN A 289 -14.55 24.37 13.41
N LEU A 290 -14.28 23.28 14.13
CA LEU A 290 -14.33 23.22 15.59
C LEU A 290 -12.91 23.61 16.01
N MET A 291 -12.59 24.87 15.75
CA MET A 291 -11.57 25.66 16.45
C MET A 291 -12.28 26.86 17.02
#